data_AF-A0A2D4M395-F1
#
_entry.id   AF-A0A2D4M395-F1
#
_cell.length_a   1.000
_cell.length_b   1.000
_cell.length_c   1.000
_cell.angle_alpha   90.00
_cell.angle_beta   90.00
_cell.angle_gamma   90.00
#
_symmetry.space_group_name_H-M   'P 1'
#
loop_
_entity.id
_entity.type
_entity.pdbx_description
1 polymer ?
#
loop_
_entity_poly.entity_id
_entity_poly.type
_entity_poly.pdbx_seq_one_letter_code
_entity_poly.pdbx_strand_id
1 'polypeptide(L)'
;MSVVLLSDIVPILTSTVIECHRAGLKKSAFAFAAMLMRPEYRNKIDPKYKRRIETLVRRPDTSEGEGEEPTTPCPYCNFMLPECELLCPGCKNNLPYCIATGRHMVRDDWTLCPRCEFPVLCSEFKNLLQSEGTCPMCSEKVEAASLSRTADCTPYLKPEVEQ
;
A
#
# COMPACT_ATOMS: atom_id res chain seq x y z
N MET A 1 8.53 12.58 13.24
CA MET A 1 7.61 11.50 12.83
C MET A 1 6.23 11.85 13.34
N SER A 2 5.49 12.63 12.56
CA SER A 2 4.15 13.06 12.94
C SER A 2 3.21 11.87 12.86
N VAL A 3 2.67 11.54 14.02
CA VAL A 3 1.58 10.62 14.29
C VAL A 3 0.48 10.82 13.24
N VAL A 4 0.17 9.79 12.45
CA VAL A 4 -1.07 9.75 11.64
C VAL A 4 -2.22 9.74 12.65
N LEU A 5 -2.83 10.90 12.89
CA LEU A 5 -3.97 11.00 13.79
C LEU A 5 -5.21 10.52 13.03
N LEU A 6 -6.20 10.00 13.75
CA LEU A 6 -7.54 9.69 13.20
C LEU A 6 -8.22 10.88 12.48
N SER A 7 -7.67 12.10 12.60
CA SER A 7 -8.06 13.29 11.84
C SER A 7 -7.69 13.24 10.35
N ASP A 8 -6.65 12.49 9.98
CA ASP A 8 -6.08 12.52 8.62
C ASP A 8 -6.77 11.53 7.67
N ILE A 9 -7.60 10.64 8.19
CA ILE A 9 -8.30 9.63 7.40
C ILE A 9 -9.17 10.26 6.30
N VAL A 10 -9.86 11.36 6.59
CA VAL A 10 -10.75 12.01 5.61
C VAL A 10 -9.94 12.61 4.45
N PRO A 11 -8.89 13.43 4.69
CA PRO A 11 -7.98 13.86 3.63
C PRO A 11 -7.37 12.72 2.81
N ILE A 12 -6.87 11.67 3.48
CA ILE A 12 -6.24 10.51 2.82
C ILE A 12 -7.24 9.83 1.88
N LEU A 13 -8.40 9.42 2.39
CA LEU A 13 -9.41 8.76 1.58
C LEU A 13 -9.95 9.66 0.46
N THR A 14 -10.05 10.97 0.71
CA THR A 14 -10.47 11.92 -0.32
C THR A 14 -9.48 11.93 -1.48
N SER A 15 -8.18 11.97 -1.17
CA SER A 15 -7.13 11.86 -2.18
C SER A 15 -7.18 10.51 -2.90
N THR A 16 -7.35 9.40 -2.16
CA THR A 16 -7.47 8.06 -2.73
C THR A 16 -8.61 7.98 -3.74
N VAL A 17 -9.81 8.49 -3.41
CA VAL A 17 -10.96 8.50 -4.35
C VAL A 17 -10.63 9.26 -5.62
N ILE A 18 -9.97 10.41 -5.50
CA ILE A 18 -9.60 11.26 -6.65
C ILE A 18 -8.59 10.52 -7.54
N GLU A 19 -7.53 9.94 -6.96
CA GLU A 19 -6.48 9.26 -7.70
C GLU A 19 -6.96 7.94 -8.31
N CYS A 20 -7.74 7.12 -7.59
CA CYS A 20 -8.37 5.92 -8.16
C CYS A 20 -9.26 6.28 -9.35
N HIS A 21 -10.09 7.33 -9.23
CA HIS A 21 -10.97 7.73 -10.32
C HIS A 21 -10.19 8.20 -11.56
N ARG A 22 -9.08 8.94 -11.35
CA ARG A 22 -8.16 9.40 -12.40
C ARG A 22 -7.43 8.24 -13.08
N ALA A 23 -7.00 7.25 -12.31
CA ALA A 23 -6.31 6.05 -12.81
C ALA A 23 -7.24 5.04 -13.51
N GLY A 24 -8.56 5.29 -13.54
CA GLY A 24 -9.53 4.36 -14.12
C GLY A 24 -9.93 3.23 -13.17
N LEU A 25 -9.45 3.25 -11.92
CA LEU A 25 -9.87 2.33 -10.86
C LEU A 25 -11.24 2.72 -10.32
N LYS A 26 -12.31 2.41 -11.07
CA LYS A 26 -13.70 2.74 -10.75
C LYS A 26 -14.29 2.00 -9.53
N LYS A 27 -14.10 0.69 -9.37
CA LYS A 27 -14.61 -0.05 -8.19
C LYS A 27 -13.86 0.34 -6.93
N SER A 28 -12.54 0.50 -6.98
CA SER A 28 -11.77 1.00 -5.82
C SER A 28 -12.18 2.43 -5.45
N ALA A 29 -12.31 3.32 -6.43
CA ALA A 29 -12.80 4.69 -6.19
C ALA A 29 -14.19 4.68 -5.54
N PHE A 30 -15.10 3.82 -6.00
CA PHE A 30 -16.42 3.65 -5.39
C PHE A 30 -16.35 3.14 -3.95
N ALA A 31 -15.53 2.12 -3.67
CA ALA A 31 -15.40 1.55 -2.34
C ALA A 31 -14.91 2.61 -1.31
N PHE A 32 -13.87 3.36 -1.64
CA PHE A 32 -13.36 4.43 -0.77
C PHE A 32 -14.34 5.60 -0.65
N ALA A 33 -15.04 5.95 -1.73
CA ALA A 33 -16.08 6.99 -1.70
C ALA A 33 -17.26 6.59 -0.81
N ALA A 34 -17.70 5.33 -0.88
CA ALA A 34 -18.75 4.79 -0.03
C ALA A 34 -18.33 4.80 1.45
N MET A 35 -17.06 4.51 1.75
CA MET A 35 -16.51 4.65 3.09
C MET A 35 -16.55 6.11 3.58
N LEU A 36 -16.15 7.08 2.76
CA LEU A 36 -16.25 8.50 3.09
C LEU A 36 -17.68 9.00 3.33
N MET A 37 -18.69 8.36 2.72
CA MET A 37 -20.10 8.71 2.93
C MET A 37 -20.67 8.25 4.28
N ARG A 38 -19.92 7.45 5.06
CA ARG A 38 -20.34 7.05 6.40
C ARG A 38 -20.47 8.27 7.33
N PRO A 39 -21.40 8.26 8.31
CA PRO A 39 -21.71 9.43 9.14
C PRO A 39 -20.49 10.03 9.85
N GLU A 40 -19.52 9.21 10.22
CA GLU A 40 -18.32 9.59 10.98
C GLU A 40 -17.34 10.47 10.17
N TYR A 41 -17.40 10.36 8.83
CA TYR A 41 -16.49 11.03 7.89
C TYR A 41 -17.20 12.08 7.02
N ARG A 42 -18.46 11.85 6.63
CA ARG A 42 -19.18 12.64 5.62
C ARG A 42 -19.23 14.15 5.89
N ASN A 43 -19.34 14.54 7.16
CA ASN A 43 -19.41 15.96 7.56
C ASN A 43 -18.03 16.63 7.64
N LYS A 44 -16.95 15.85 7.59
CA LYS A 44 -15.56 16.32 7.62
C LYS A 44 -14.98 16.52 6.22
N ILE A 45 -15.68 16.09 5.17
CA ILE A 45 -15.24 16.24 3.78
C ILE A 45 -15.36 17.71 3.36
N ASP A 46 -14.28 18.25 2.81
CA ASP A 46 -14.27 19.60 2.24
C ASP A 46 -15.41 19.76 1.20
N PRO A 47 -16.26 20.79 1.32
CA PRO A 47 -17.38 21.05 0.42
C PRO A 47 -17.01 21.00 -1.07
N LYS A 48 -15.76 21.38 -1.43
CA LYS A 48 -15.30 21.37 -2.82
C LYS A 48 -15.25 19.97 -3.44
N TYR A 49 -15.05 18.92 -2.64
CA TYR A 49 -15.02 17.53 -3.10
C TYR A 49 -16.33 16.79 -2.82
N LYS A 50 -17.05 17.16 -1.76
CA LYS A 50 -18.24 16.45 -1.26
C LYS A 50 -19.26 16.11 -2.35
N ARG A 51 -19.64 17.10 -3.17
CA ARG A 51 -20.65 16.90 -4.24
C ARG A 51 -20.20 15.89 -5.30
N ARG A 52 -18.90 15.87 -5.65
CA ARG A 52 -18.35 14.90 -6.62
C ARG A 52 -18.36 13.48 -6.04
N ILE A 53 -17.94 13.33 -4.79
CA ILE A 53 -17.91 12.02 -4.10
C ILE A 53 -19.34 11.48 -3.92
N GLU A 54 -20.31 12.31 -3.53
CA GLU A 54 -21.73 11.91 -3.45
C GLU A 54 -22.30 11.45 -4.79
N THR A 55 -21.91 12.11 -5.88
CA THR A 55 -22.34 11.73 -7.24
C THR A 55 -21.75 10.39 -7.65
N LEU A 56 -20.48 10.14 -7.33
CA LEU A 56 -19.79 8.88 -7.61
C LEU A 56 -20.47 7.70 -6.92
N VAL A 57 -20.84 7.84 -5.64
CA VAL A 57 -21.53 6.76 -4.91
C VAL A 57 -22.98 6.55 -5.39
N ARG A 58 -23.67 7.62 -5.82
CA ARG A 58 -25.05 7.51 -6.35
C ARG A 58 -25.13 6.88 -7.73
N ARG A 59 -24.07 7.02 -8.54
CA ARG A 59 -24.02 6.52 -9.92
C ARG A 59 -22.70 5.77 -10.10
N PRO A 60 -22.58 4.56 -9.53
CA PRO A 60 -21.40 3.74 -9.73
C PRO A 60 -21.26 3.40 -11.21
N ASP A 61 -20.03 3.52 -11.70
CA ASP A 61 -19.68 3.05 -13.04
C ASP A 61 -19.51 1.53 -12.97
N THR A 62 -20.37 0.78 -13.66
CA THR A 62 -20.37 -0.68 -13.67
C THR A 62 -19.56 -1.26 -14.82
N SER A 63 -18.82 -0.43 -15.57
CA SER A 63 -17.95 -0.93 -16.63
C SER A 63 -16.91 -1.91 -16.06
N GLU A 64 -16.81 -3.09 -16.65
CA GLU A 64 -15.79 -4.10 -16.34
C GLU A 64 -14.42 -3.62 -16.88
N GLY A 65 -13.80 -2.67 -16.19
CA GLY A 65 -12.52 -2.05 -16.61
C GLY A 65 -11.37 -2.21 -15.62
N GLU A 66 -11.66 -2.59 -14.38
CA GLU A 66 -10.60 -2.89 -13.40
C GLU A 66 -10.16 -4.34 -13.55
N GLY A 67 -8.90 -4.54 -13.96
CA GLY A 67 -8.25 -5.84 -13.94
C GLY A 67 -8.11 -6.38 -12.52
N GLU A 68 -8.07 -7.71 -12.41
CA GLU A 68 -7.77 -8.36 -11.14
C GLU A 68 -6.34 -8.05 -10.70
N GLU A 69 -6.19 -7.79 -9.41
CA GLU A 69 -4.89 -7.55 -8.82
C GLU A 69 -4.03 -8.83 -8.85
N PRO A 70 -2.75 -8.75 -9.24
CA PRO A 70 -1.84 -9.89 -9.17
C PRO A 70 -1.77 -10.48 -7.76
N THR A 71 -1.60 -11.79 -7.69
CA THR A 71 -1.40 -12.48 -6.41
C THR A 71 0.05 -12.92 -6.25
N THR A 72 0.58 -12.76 -5.04
CA THR A 72 1.95 -13.14 -4.66
C THR A 72 1.93 -13.98 -3.39
N PRO A 73 2.97 -14.77 -3.10
CA PRO A 73 2.97 -15.66 -1.94
C PRO A 73 3.27 -14.91 -0.64
N CYS A 74 2.47 -15.19 0.40
CA CYS A 74 2.69 -14.72 1.76
C CYS A 74 4.08 -15.13 2.28
N PRO A 75 4.86 -14.21 2.88
CA PRO A 75 6.21 -14.50 3.36
C PRO A 75 6.25 -15.35 4.63
N TYR A 76 5.11 -15.74 5.21
CA TYR A 76 5.03 -16.68 6.33
C TYR A 76 4.64 -18.09 5.89
N CYS A 77 3.52 -18.22 5.18
CA CYS A 77 2.89 -19.52 4.88
C CYS A 77 2.77 -19.85 3.38
N ASN A 78 3.31 -19.00 2.48
CA ASN A 78 3.21 -19.13 1.01
C ASN A 78 1.78 -19.13 0.45
N PHE A 79 0.78 -18.74 1.24
CA PHE A 79 -0.59 -18.53 0.74
C PHE A 79 -0.61 -17.43 -0.32
N MET A 80 -1.23 -17.66 -1.47
CA MET A 80 -1.34 -16.68 -2.55
C MET A 80 -2.44 -15.67 -2.23
N LEU A 81 -2.09 -14.39 -2.12
CA LEU A 81 -3.02 -13.30 -1.85
C LEU A 81 -2.71 -12.07 -2.72
N PRO A 82 -3.66 -11.14 -2.92
CA PRO A 82 -3.41 -9.91 -3.66
C PRO A 82 -2.20 -9.15 -3.11
N GLU A 83 -1.38 -8.60 -3.99
CA GLU A 83 -0.08 -8.01 -3.61
C GLU A 83 -0.20 -6.81 -2.64
N CYS A 84 -1.32 -6.10 -2.61
CA CYS A 84 -1.62 -5.00 -1.69
C CYS A 84 -2.26 -5.45 -0.37
N GLU A 85 -2.61 -6.74 -0.21
CA GLU A 85 -3.16 -7.25 1.04
C GLU A 85 -2.05 -7.41 2.08
N LEU A 86 -2.21 -6.76 3.24
CA LEU A 86 -1.23 -6.78 4.33
C LEU A 86 -1.63 -7.69 5.49
N LEU A 87 -2.83 -8.28 5.49
CA LEU A 87 -3.25 -9.28 6.47
C LEU A 87 -3.46 -10.63 5.78
N CYS A 88 -2.61 -11.61 6.07
CA CYS A 88 -2.71 -12.90 5.41
C CYS A 88 -3.96 -13.67 5.89
N PRO A 89 -4.91 -14.04 5.01
CA PRO A 89 -6.09 -14.80 5.42
C PRO A 89 -5.75 -16.24 5.85
N GLY A 90 -4.62 -16.80 5.38
CA GLY A 90 -4.18 -18.15 5.69
C GLY A 90 -3.53 -18.29 7.07
N CYS A 91 -2.57 -17.43 7.41
CA CYS A 91 -1.85 -17.51 8.70
C CYS A 91 -2.19 -16.39 9.69
N LYS A 92 -3.08 -15.46 9.32
CA LYS A 92 -3.54 -14.32 10.14
C LYS A 92 -2.46 -13.34 10.60
N ASN A 93 -1.25 -13.44 10.08
CA ASN A 93 -0.18 -12.49 10.37
C ASN A 93 -0.34 -11.20 9.56
N ASN A 94 0.01 -10.07 10.18
CA ASN A 94 0.33 -8.84 9.48
C ASN A 94 1.63 -9.01 8.68
N LEU A 95 1.58 -8.62 7.41
CA LEU A 95 2.66 -8.76 6.45
C LEU A 95 3.49 -7.48 6.43
N PRO A 96 4.83 -7.58 6.50
CA PRO A 96 5.70 -6.44 6.22
C PRO A 96 5.43 -5.91 4.82
N TYR A 97 5.44 -4.59 4.66
CA TYR A 97 5.24 -3.94 3.36
C TYR A 97 6.57 -3.43 2.79
N CYS A 98 6.65 -3.42 1.47
CA CYS A 98 7.75 -2.89 0.70
C CYS A 98 7.71 -1.36 0.71
N ILE A 99 8.75 -0.71 1.20
CA ILE A 99 8.80 0.76 1.25
C ILE A 99 8.85 1.44 -0.13
N ALA A 100 9.14 0.71 -1.21
CA ALA A 100 9.16 1.24 -2.57
C ALA A 100 7.77 1.20 -3.23
N THR A 101 6.94 0.21 -2.91
CA THR A 101 5.67 -0.02 -3.62
C THR A 101 4.43 -0.01 -2.72
N GLY A 102 4.59 -0.11 -1.40
CA GLY A 102 3.48 -0.28 -0.44
C GLY A 102 2.84 -1.67 -0.42
N ARG A 103 3.28 -2.59 -1.28
CA ARG A 103 2.80 -3.99 -1.38
C ARG A 103 3.39 -4.87 -0.29
N HIS A 104 2.80 -6.03 0.00
CA HIS A 104 3.42 -6.97 0.94
C HIS A 104 4.74 -7.52 0.40
N MET A 105 5.63 -7.87 1.32
CA MET A 105 6.95 -8.41 1.01
C MET A 105 6.89 -9.88 0.58
N VAL A 106 7.75 -10.27 -0.36
CA VAL A 106 7.92 -11.64 -0.85
C VAL A 106 9.34 -12.13 -0.55
N ARG A 107 9.50 -13.39 -0.13
CA ARG A 107 10.79 -13.96 0.28
C ARG A 107 11.86 -13.88 -0.82
N ASP A 108 11.49 -14.26 -2.04
CA ASP A 108 12.43 -14.44 -3.16
C ASP A 108 13.00 -13.14 -3.73
N ASP A 109 12.41 -12.00 -3.35
CA ASP A 109 12.86 -10.67 -3.76
C ASP A 109 13.11 -9.76 -2.55
N TRP A 110 13.32 -10.32 -1.37
CA TRP A 110 13.54 -9.53 -0.16
C TRP A 110 14.91 -8.84 -0.17
N THR A 111 14.96 -7.56 0.21
CA THR A 111 16.17 -6.88 0.68
C THR A 111 15.78 -5.84 1.74
N LEU A 112 16.80 -5.22 2.34
CA LEU A 112 16.63 -4.04 3.18
C LEU A 112 17.30 -2.82 2.55
N CYS A 113 16.85 -1.63 2.96
CA CYS A 113 17.64 -0.44 2.74
C CYS A 113 18.94 -0.49 3.57
N PRO A 114 20.13 -0.28 2.98
CA PRO A 114 21.41 -0.34 3.71
C PRO A 114 21.62 0.82 4.71
N ARG A 115 20.70 1.79 4.75
CA ARG A 115 20.80 2.99 5.59
C ARG A 115 19.84 2.98 6.77
N CYS A 116 18.61 2.52 6.56
CA CYS A 116 17.56 2.53 7.57
C CYS A 116 16.98 1.14 7.87
N GLU A 117 17.49 0.09 7.22
CA GLU A 117 17.11 -1.32 7.44
C GLU A 117 15.63 -1.64 7.22
N PHE A 118 14.86 -0.75 6.59
CA PHE A 118 13.46 -1.01 6.25
C PHE A 118 13.34 -2.03 5.10
N PRO A 119 12.32 -2.91 5.16
CA PRO A 119 12.11 -3.95 4.17
C PRO A 119 11.65 -3.39 2.83
N VAL A 120 12.22 -3.93 1.75
CA VAL A 120 11.93 -3.50 0.38
C VAL A 120 12.14 -4.65 -0.60
N LEU A 121 11.29 -4.75 -1.62
CA LEU A 121 11.50 -5.68 -2.73
C LEU A 121 12.72 -5.22 -3.54
N CYS A 122 13.70 -6.09 -3.74
CA CYS A 122 15.00 -5.79 -4.30
C CYS A 122 14.89 -5.32 -5.76
N SER A 123 14.05 -5.97 -6.56
CA SER A 123 13.80 -5.55 -7.94
C SER A 123 13.17 -4.16 -8.00
N GLU A 124 12.15 -3.91 -7.17
CA GLU A 124 11.44 -2.63 -7.13
C GLU A 124 12.31 -1.51 -6.58
N PHE A 125 13.16 -1.80 -5.58
CA PHE A 125 14.05 -0.78 -5.05
C PHE A 125 15.10 -0.38 -6.08
N LYS A 126 15.62 -1.34 -6.86
CA LYS A 126 16.50 -1.02 -7.99
C LYS A 126 15.83 -0.15 -9.02
N ASN A 127 14.56 -0.41 -9.36
CA ASN A 127 13.78 0.42 -10.28
C ASN A 127 13.59 1.84 -9.72
N LEU A 128 13.19 1.97 -8.45
CA LEU A 128 12.99 3.26 -7.80
C LEU A 128 14.28 4.10 -7.75
N LEU A 129 15.41 3.46 -7.45
CA LEU A 129 16.71 4.15 -7.37
C LEU A 129 17.22 4.62 -8.74
N GLN A 130 16.74 4.05 -9.86
CA GLN A 130 17.09 4.56 -11.19
C GLN A 130 16.46 5.92 -11.48
N SER A 131 15.27 6.21 -10.93
CA SER A 131 14.59 7.49 -11.12
C SER A 131 14.92 8.50 -10.02
N GLU A 132 14.90 8.10 -8.76
CA GLU A 132 15.02 9.03 -7.61
C GLU A 132 16.41 9.05 -6.99
N GLY A 133 17.14 7.93 -7.02
CA GLY A 133 18.48 7.79 -6.42
C GLY A 133 18.53 7.83 -4.89
N THR A 134 17.39 7.92 -4.21
CA THR A 134 17.28 8.02 -2.75
C THR A 134 16.23 7.07 -2.17
N CYS A 135 16.42 6.67 -0.92
CA CYS A 135 15.44 5.86 -0.19
C CYS A 135 14.22 6.71 0.24
N PRO A 136 12.98 6.25 0.00
CA PRO A 136 11.77 7.02 0.32
C PRO A 136 11.53 7.20 1.83
N MET A 137 12.14 6.35 2.67
CA MET A 137 11.96 6.40 4.12
C MET A 137 12.97 7.31 4.83
N CYS A 138 14.25 7.23 4.46
CA CYS A 138 15.32 7.96 5.14
C CYS A 138 15.93 9.09 4.32
N SER A 139 15.53 9.24 3.04
CA SER A 139 16.05 10.25 2.11
C SER A 139 17.56 10.15 1.84
N GLU A 140 18.22 9.10 2.30
CA GLU A 140 19.64 8.85 2.04
C GLU A 140 19.83 8.31 0.62
N LYS A 141 20.96 8.66 0.02
CA LYS A 141 21.35 8.12 -1.28
C LYS A 141 21.69 6.63 -1.15
N VAL A 142 21.20 5.83 -2.08
CA VAL A 142 21.47 4.39 -2.14
C VAL A 142 21.82 4.02 -3.57
N GLU A 143 22.92 3.30 -3.75
CA GLU A 143 23.34 2.83 -5.06
C GLU A 143 22.65 1.51 -5.39
N ALA A 144 21.95 1.44 -6.53
CA ALA A 144 21.25 0.21 -6.94
C ALA A 144 22.21 -1.00 -7.07
N ALA A 145 23.48 -0.76 -7.39
CA ALA A 145 24.53 -1.77 -7.49
C ALA A 145 24.92 -2.38 -6.14
N SER A 146 24.74 -1.65 -5.03
CA SER A 146 25.05 -2.17 -3.69
C SER A 146 23.95 -3.05 -3.11
N LEU A 147 22.82 -3.23 -3.82
CA LEU A 147 21.68 -4.02 -3.36
C LEU A 147 21.82 -5.50 -3.77
N SER A 148 21.85 -6.36 -2.76
CA SER A 148 21.79 -7.81 -2.86
C SER A 148 20.55 -8.37 -2.18
N ARG A 149 19.91 -9.37 -2.78
CA ARG A 149 18.80 -10.07 -2.14
C ARG A 149 19.26 -10.72 -0.83
N THR A 150 18.43 -10.61 0.21
CA THR A 150 18.65 -11.27 1.48
C THR A 150 18.34 -12.75 1.35
N ALA A 151 19.31 -13.61 1.71
CA ALA A 151 19.12 -15.07 1.64
C ALA A 151 18.19 -15.61 2.73
N ASP A 152 18.19 -14.98 3.91
CA ASP A 152 17.32 -15.36 5.04
C ASP A 152 16.56 -14.13 5.57
N CYS A 153 15.26 -14.09 5.32
CA CYS A 153 14.36 -13.04 5.81
C CYS A 153 13.64 -13.41 7.11
N THR A 154 13.88 -14.62 7.66
CA THR A 154 13.27 -15.11 8.90
C THR A 154 13.40 -14.14 10.09
N PRO A 155 14.56 -13.46 10.31
CA PRO A 155 14.69 -12.51 11.42
C PRO A 155 13.69 -11.34 11.41
N TYR A 156 13.16 -11.00 10.22
CA TYR A 156 12.22 -9.90 10.01
C TYR A 156 10.76 -10.36 10.02
N LEU A 157 10.54 -11.67 10.03
CA LEU A 157 9.23 -12.31 10.05
C LEU A 157 8.92 -12.79 11.46
N LYS A 158 8.79 -11.84 12.40
CA LYS A 158 8.31 -12.15 13.75
C LYS A 158 6.79 -12.18 13.71
N PRO A 159 6.12 -13.29 14.04
CA PRO A 159 4.69 -13.27 14.28
C PRO A 159 4.43 -12.23 15.37
N GLU A 160 3.44 -11.36 15.19
CA GLU A 160 2.91 -10.57 16.29
C GLU A 160 2.32 -11.57 17.29
N VAL A 161 3.09 -11.90 18.33
CA VAL A 161 2.56 -12.64 19.47
C VAL A 161 1.61 -11.65 20.15
N GLU A 162 0.31 -11.89 20.03
CA GLU A 162 -0.72 -11.19 20.81
C GLU A 162 -0.29 -11.21 22.29
N GLN A 163 -0.02 -10.03 22.85
CA GLN A 163 0.10 -9.82 24.30
C GLN A 163 -1.26 -9.53 24.90
#